data_AF-A0A7X8X5Z6-F1
#
_entry.id   AF-A0A7X8X5Z6-F1
#
_cell.length_a   1.000
_cell.length_b   1.000
_cell.length_c   1.000
_cell.angle_alpha   90.00
_cell.angle_beta   90.00
_cell.angle_gamma   90.00
#
_symmetry.space_group_name_H-M   'P 1'
#
loop_
_entity.id
_entity.type
_entity.pdbx_description
1 polymer ?
#
loop_
_entity_poly.entity_id
_entity_poly.type
_entity_poly.pdbx_seq_one_letter_code
_entity_poly.pdbx_strand_id
1 'polypeptide(L)'
;ELSLQKAHYTYERLIKTGKFTSVFNAPFFKEFVVKSRIPVAQLNKKLFESKIIGGYDLAKSYPEIPGGWLIAVTEKRTKEEIDILVGKAGEI
;
A
#
# COMPACT_ATOMS: atom_id res chain seq x y z
N GLU A 1 18.79 2.05 5.93
CA GLU A 1 17.90 2.35 7.08
C GLU A 1 16.63 3.12 6.67
N LEU A 2 16.74 4.23 5.93
CA LEU A 2 15.61 5.05 5.49
C LEU A 2 14.46 4.29 4.81
N SER A 3 14.74 3.34 3.90
CA SER A 3 13.68 2.61 3.19
C SER A 3 12.86 1.70 4.13
N LEU A 4 13.50 1.09 5.13
CA LEU A 4 12.83 0.28 6.15
C LEU A 4 11.86 1.14 6.96
N GLN A 5 12.35 2.25 7.52
CA GLN A 5 11.53 3.15 8.33
C GLN A 5 10.35 3.71 7.53
N LYS A 6 10.57 4.10 6.27
CA LYS A 6 9.52 4.60 5.37
C LYS A 6 8.49 3.53 5.00
N ALA A 7 8.93 2.28 4.78
CA ALA A 7 8.01 1.17 4.51
C ALA A 7 7.11 0.90 5.71
N HIS A 8 7.68 0.79 6.91
CA HIS A 8 6.93 0.59 8.15
C HIS A 8 6.00 1.78 8.45
N TYR A 9 6.46 3.01 8.23
CA TYR A 9 5.61 4.20 8.34
C TYR A 9 4.42 4.13 7.38
N THR A 10 4.66 3.84 6.09
CA THR A 10 3.58 3.69 5.10
C THR A 10 2.58 2.63 5.51
N TYR A 11 3.06 1.45 5.92
CA TYR A 11 2.23 0.34 6.38
C TYR A 11 1.33 0.75 7.55
N GLU A 12 1.92 1.28 8.62
CA GLU A 12 1.19 1.72 9.82
C GLU A 12 0.12 2.77 9.49
N ARG A 13 0.47 3.72 8.61
CA ARG A 13 -0.45 4.78 8.19
C ARG A 13 -1.61 4.23 7.36
N LEU A 14 -1.38 3.26 6.48
CA LEU A 14 -2.45 2.57 5.74
C LEU A 14 -3.37 1.79 6.68
N ILE A 15 -2.83 1.01 7.61
CA ILE A 15 -3.64 0.26 8.59
C ILE A 15 -4.50 1.22 9.44
N LYS A 16 -3.93 2.34 9.89
CA LYS A 16 -4.66 3.36 10.68
C LYS A 16 -5.83 4.01 9.96
N THR A 17 -5.90 3.97 8.63
CA THR A 17 -7.09 4.44 7.88
C THR A 17 -8.32 3.57 8.14
N GLY A 18 -8.12 2.33 8.63
CA GLY A 18 -9.15 1.31 8.72
C GLY A 18 -9.58 0.74 7.37
N LYS A 19 -9.11 1.27 6.23
CA LYS A 19 -9.46 0.78 4.88
C LYS A 19 -8.62 -0.42 4.44
N PHE A 20 -7.57 -0.72 5.20
CA PHE A 20 -6.63 -1.81 4.93
C PHE A 20 -6.43 -2.68 6.15
N THR A 21 -6.14 -3.97 5.94
CA THR A 21 -5.76 -4.90 7.02
C THR A 21 -4.44 -5.61 6.71
N SER A 22 -3.76 -6.10 7.74
CA SER A 22 -2.56 -6.92 7.59
C SER A 22 -2.85 -8.22 6.84
N VAL A 23 -1.97 -8.64 5.93
CA VAL A 23 -2.04 -9.98 5.30
C VAL A 23 -1.07 -10.96 5.95
N PHE A 24 0.14 -10.50 6.23
CA PHE A 24 1.20 -11.31 6.83
C PHE A 24 1.62 -10.75 8.18
N ASN A 25 2.00 -11.62 9.11
CA ASN A 25 2.57 -11.26 10.41
C ASN A 25 4.06 -11.62 10.47
N ALA A 26 4.82 -11.15 9.47
CA ALA A 26 6.24 -11.40 9.33
C ALA A 26 7.00 -10.08 9.14
N PRO A 27 8.27 -9.98 9.58
CA PRO A 27 9.09 -8.81 9.31
C PRO A 27 9.23 -8.56 7.81
N PHE A 28 9.24 -7.28 7.43
CA PHE A 28 9.47 -6.87 6.05
C PHE A 28 10.43 -5.68 5.97
N PHE A 29 11.06 -5.52 4.81
CA PHE A 29 12.05 -4.47 4.57
C PHE A 29 11.48 -3.30 3.77
N LYS A 30 11.45 -3.41 2.44
CA LYS A 30 10.97 -2.35 1.53
C LYS A 30 9.57 -2.61 1.00
N GLU A 31 9.13 -3.86 1.06
CA GLU A 31 7.91 -4.32 0.42
C GLU A 31 7.01 -5.01 1.42
N PHE A 32 5.72 -4.72 1.36
CA PHE A 32 4.73 -5.33 2.23
C PHE A 32 3.39 -5.45 1.51
N VAL A 33 2.51 -6.28 2.06
CA VAL A 33 1.17 -6.50 1.51
C VAL A 33 0.14 -6.10 2.55
N VAL A 34 -0.83 -5.28 2.10
CA VAL A 34 -2.05 -4.99 2.84
C VAL A 34 -3.26 -5.47 2.06
N LYS A 35 -4.32 -5.87 2.75
CA LYS A 35 -5.59 -6.24 2.12
C LYS A 35 -6.46 -5.00 1.98
N SER A 36 -6.80 -4.65 0.75
CA SER A 36 -7.74 -3.57 0.45
C SER A 36 -9.18 -4.02 0.68
N ARG A 37 -10.04 -3.12 1.19
CA ARG A 37 -11.49 -3.35 1.30
C ARG A 37 -12.22 -3.33 -0.04
N ILE A 38 -11.65 -2.66 -1.04
CA ILE A 38 -12.18 -2.63 -2.42
C ILE A 38 -11.23 -3.38 -3.37
N PRO A 39 -11.67 -3.77 -4.58
CA PRO A 39 -10.79 -4.37 -5.56
C PRO A 39 -9.56 -3.50 -5.85
N VAL A 40 -8.36 -4.08 -5.88
CA VAL A 40 -7.10 -3.35 -6.08
C VAL A 40 -7.08 -2.58 -7.40
N ALA A 41 -7.69 -3.13 -8.45
CA ALA A 41 -7.87 -2.44 -9.72
C ALA A 41 -8.63 -1.10 -9.58
N GLN A 42 -9.66 -1.05 -8.73
CA GLN A 42 -10.41 0.19 -8.47
C GLN A 42 -9.60 1.18 -7.62
N LEU A 43 -8.89 0.69 -6.59
CA LEU A 43 -7.97 1.50 -5.80
C LEU A 43 -6.89 2.13 -6.68
N ASN A 44 -6.21 1.34 -7.51
CA ASN A 44 -5.17 1.80 -8.40
C ASN A 44 -5.70 2.81 -9.43
N LYS A 45 -6.93 2.62 -9.94
CA LYS A 45 -7.56 3.60 -10.83
C LYS A 45 -7.74 4.97 -10.15
N LYS A 46 -8.27 5.00 -8.92
CA LYS A 46 -8.44 6.25 -8.15
C LYS A 46 -7.11 6.92 -7.82
N LEU A 47 -6.10 6.14 -7.45
CA LEU A 47 -4.75 6.67 -7.23
C LEU A 47 -4.17 7.27 -8.51
N PHE A 48 -4.39 6.61 -9.65
CA PHE A 48 -3.92 7.08 -10.95
C PHE A 48 -4.57 8.41 -11.38
N GLU A 49 -5.86 8.60 -11.09
CA GLU A 49 -6.55 9.89 -11.27
C GLU A 49 -5.92 11.02 -10.44
N SER A 50 -5.30 10.68 -9.30
CA SER A 50 -4.50 11.59 -8.47
C SER A 50 -3.01 11.64 -8.86
N LYS A 51 -2.62 11.11 -10.03
CA LYS A 51 -1.24 11.00 -10.53
C LYS A 51 -0.32 10.14 -9.66
N ILE A 52 -0.87 9.16 -8.96
CA ILE A 52 -0.14 8.22 -8.09
C ILE A 52 -0.21 6.82 -8.71
N ILE A 53 0.94 6.21 -8.93
CA ILE A 53 1.01 4.80 -9.32
C ILE A 53 0.86 3.96 -8.06
N GLY A 54 -0.23 3.19 -7.99
CA GLY A 54 -0.48 2.27 -6.89
C GLY A 54 0.40 1.01 -6.93
N GLY A 55 0.31 0.21 -5.87
CA GLY A 55 0.96 -1.09 -5.76
C GLY A 55 0.40 -2.17 -6.69
N TYR A 56 1.01 -3.35 -6.63
CA TYR A 56 0.65 -4.50 -7.44
C TYR A 56 -0.57 -5.25 -6.87
N ASP A 57 -1.46 -5.68 -7.76
CA ASP A 57 -2.59 -6.55 -7.41
C ASP A 57 -2.12 -7.99 -7.31
N LEU A 58 -1.91 -8.44 -6.08
CA LEU A 58 -1.30 -9.73 -5.79
C LEU A 58 -2.19 -10.90 -6.25
N ALA A 59 -3.51 -10.69 -6.35
CA ALA A 59 -4.46 -11.69 -6.81
C ALA A 59 -4.21 -12.14 -8.27
N LYS A 60 -3.45 -11.35 -9.05
CA LYS A 60 -3.05 -11.72 -10.42
C LYS A 60 -2.05 -12.87 -10.48
N SER A 61 -1.21 -13.01 -9.45
CA SER A 61 -0.23 -14.10 -9.35
C SER A 61 -0.62 -15.12 -8.28
N TYR A 62 -1.36 -14.69 -7.27
CA TYR A 62 -1.77 -15.48 -6.11
C TYR A 62 -3.27 -15.28 -5.86
N PRO A 63 -4.16 -15.96 -6.63
CA PRO A 63 -5.61 -15.83 -6.51
C PRO A 63 -6.15 -16.09 -5.10
N GLU A 64 -5.43 -16.85 -4.28
CA GLU A 64 -5.72 -17.13 -2.87
C GLU A 64 -5.58 -15.92 -1.94
N ILE A 65 -5.00 -14.81 -2.41
CA ILE A 65 -4.87 -13.54 -1.68
C ILE A 65 -5.72 -12.44 -2.35
N PRO A 66 -7.06 -12.56 -2.35
CA PRO A 66 -7.91 -11.58 -2.99
C PRO A 66 -7.80 -10.23 -2.27
N GLY A 67 -7.65 -9.16 -3.06
CA GLY A 67 -7.50 -7.81 -2.53
C GLY A 67 -6.12 -7.53 -1.94
N GLY A 68 -5.15 -8.44 -2.08
CA GLY A 68 -3.77 -8.23 -1.68
C GLY A 68 -3.12 -7.14 -2.51
N TRP A 69 -2.71 -6.06 -1.86
CA TRP A 69 -2.05 -4.91 -2.48
C TRP A 69 -0.59 -4.87 -2.03
N LEU A 70 0.32 -5.22 -2.94
CA LEU A 70 1.76 -5.24 -2.70
C LEU A 70 2.36 -3.87 -3.00
N ILE A 71 3.00 -3.26 -2.00
CA ILE A 71 3.57 -1.91 -2.10
C ILE A 71 5.06 -1.99 -1.86
N ALA A 72 5.83 -1.28 -2.69
CA ALA A 72 7.28 -1.10 -2.53
C ALA A 72 7.61 0.36 -2.16
N VAL A 73 8.28 0.56 -1.03
CA VAL A 73 8.72 1.87 -0.55
C VAL A 73 10.24 1.95 -0.59
N THR A 74 10.75 2.81 -1.45
CA THR A 74 12.19 3.03 -1.64
C THR A 74 12.66 4.33 -1.00
N GLU A 75 13.97 4.44 -0.81
CA GLU A 75 14.63 5.55 -0.10
C GLU A 75 14.33 6.93 -0.70
N LYS A 76 14.03 7.01 -2.00
CA LYS A 76 13.75 8.26 -2.71
C LYS A 76 12.41 8.90 -2.35
N ARG A 77 11.51 8.19 -1.66
CA ARG A 77 10.17 8.71 -1.30
C ARG A 77 10.25 9.70 -0.15
N THR A 78 9.61 10.86 -0.25
CA THR A 78 9.49 11.80 0.89
C THR A 78 8.35 11.39 1.82
N LYS A 79 8.33 11.94 3.04
CA LYS A 79 7.23 11.68 3.98
C LYS A 79 5.91 12.23 3.44
N GLU A 80 5.96 13.38 2.80
CA GLU A 80 4.82 14.07 2.21
C GLU A 80 4.22 13.25 1.05
N GLU A 81 5.05 12.68 0.18
CA GLU A 81 4.60 11.75 -0.88
C GLU A 81 3.88 10.54 -0.28
N ILE A 82 4.43 9.97 0.80
CA ILE A 82 3.80 8.84 1.51
C ILE A 82 2.46 9.26 2.13
N ASP A 83 2.40 10.41 2.78
CA ASP A 83 1.18 10.91 3.40
C ASP A 83 0.08 11.19 2.35
N ILE A 84 0.46 11.70 1.17
CA ILE A 84 -0.45 11.89 0.03
C ILE A 84 -0.96 10.54 -0.48
N LEU A 85 -0.08 9.55 -0.68
CA LEU A 85 -0.46 8.19 -1.07
C LEU A 85 -1.47 7.60 -0.08
N VAL A 86 -1.16 7.65 1.23
CA VAL A 86 -2.04 7.13 2.29
C VAL A 86 -3.36 7.87 2.30
N GLY A 87 -3.34 9.21 2.20
CA GLY A 87 -4.56 10.02 2.20
C GLY A 87 -5.49 9.63 1.06
N LYS A 88 -4.96 9.57 -0.17
CA LYS A 88 -5.72 9.16 -1.35
C LYS A 88 -6.17 7.71 -1.32
N ALA A 89 -5.34 6.81 -0.79
CA ALA A 89 -5.71 5.43 -0.55
C ALA A 89 -6.69 5.27 0.63
N GLY A 90 -6.87 6.26 1.50
CA GLY A 90 -7.80 6.24 2.63
C GLY A 90 -9.20 6.79 2.30
N GLU A 91 -9.33 7.52 1.18
CA GLU A 91 -10.59 8.07 0.67
C GLU A 91 -11.51 6.99 0.04
N ILE A 92 -11.05 5.74 -0.06
CA ILE A 92 -11.82 4.60 -0.61
C ILE A 92 -12.76 3.94 0.39
#